data_AF-A0A6P0I576-F1
#
_entry.id   AF-A0A6P0I576-F1
#
_cell.length_a   1.000
_cell.length_b   1.000
_cell.length_c   1.000
_cell.angle_alpha   90.00
_cell.angle_beta   90.00
_cell.angle_gamma   90.00
#
_symmetry.space_group_name_H-M   'P 1'
#
loop_
_entity.id
_entity.type
_entity.pdbx_description
1 polymer ?
#
loop_
_entity_poly.entity_id
_entity_poly.type
_entity_poly.pdbx_seq_one_letter_code
_entity_poly.pdbx_strand_id
1 'polypeptide(L)'
;MVSEFSYSPTPEILDWLALGRLGDRFNRSIRLWKLLKYFYGKPNSLPAELPKYFTYIDFRKYFFSPEHPLSDRLTTEQIKTECRDKNCICKKSVKELIQGTISPQSIKEWEQKITDKMGGEVIKIQ
;
A
#
# COMPACT_ATOMS: atom_id res chain seq x y z
N MET A 1 8.78 -8.28 -22.19
CA MET A 1 9.11 -6.95 -21.62
C MET A 1 8.13 -6.73 -20.47
N VAL A 2 8.59 -6.71 -19.21
CA VAL A 2 7.65 -6.47 -18.10
C VAL A 2 7.31 -4.98 -18.12
N SER A 3 6.04 -4.66 -18.35
CA SER A 3 5.56 -3.29 -18.30
C SER A 3 5.73 -2.73 -16.90
N GLU A 4 6.37 -1.57 -16.80
CA GLU A 4 6.65 -0.88 -15.55
C GLU A 4 5.36 -0.33 -14.91
N PHE A 5 5.21 -0.48 -13.59
CA PHE A 5 4.14 0.16 -12.82
C PHE A 5 4.59 1.56 -12.36
N SER A 6 4.45 2.54 -13.25
CA SER A 6 4.82 3.94 -13.03
C SER A 6 3.68 4.83 -12.53
N TYR A 7 2.49 4.26 -12.31
CA TYR A 7 1.30 5.02 -11.93
C TYR A 7 1.39 5.62 -10.52
N SER A 8 1.14 6.93 -10.43
CA SER A 8 0.82 7.61 -9.17
C SER A 8 -0.54 7.13 -8.64
N PRO A 9 -0.79 7.19 -7.32
CA PRO A 9 -2.04 6.69 -6.73
C PRO A 9 -3.20 7.66 -6.96
N THR A 10 -3.49 8.06 -8.20
CA THR A 10 -4.60 8.98 -8.51
C THR A 10 -5.95 8.31 -8.21
N PRO A 11 -7.06 9.08 -8.06
CA PRO A 11 -8.38 8.50 -7.84
C PRO A 11 -8.78 7.48 -8.90
N GLU A 12 -8.45 7.72 -10.16
CA GLU A 12 -8.77 6.83 -11.28
C GLU A 12 -8.01 5.50 -11.16
N ILE A 13 -6.72 5.56 -10.83
CA ILE A 13 -5.90 4.37 -10.62
C ILE A 13 -6.39 3.58 -9.41
N LEU A 14 -6.70 4.25 -8.31
CA LEU A 14 -7.17 3.58 -7.10
C LEU A 14 -8.58 3.00 -7.26
N ASP A 15 -9.46 3.66 -8.01
CA ASP A 15 -10.79 3.17 -8.34
C ASP A 15 -10.72 1.97 -9.29
N TRP A 16 -9.81 2.00 -10.27
CA TRP A 16 -9.51 0.84 -11.10
C TRP A 16 -9.01 -0.35 -10.27
N LEU A 17 -8.07 -0.13 -9.35
CA LEU A 17 -7.61 -1.16 -8.40
C LEU A 17 -8.73 -1.62 -7.44
N ALA A 18 -9.70 -0.76 -7.16
CA ALA A 18 -10.88 -1.10 -6.35
C ALA A 18 -11.96 -1.86 -7.13
N LEU A 19 -11.86 -1.92 -8.47
CA LEU A 19 -12.90 -2.37 -9.38
C LEU A 19 -14.19 -1.54 -9.27
N GLY A 20 -14.06 -0.20 -9.26
CA GLY A 20 -15.18 0.74 -9.18
C GLY A 20 -15.78 0.90 -7.77
N ARG A 21 -15.15 0.29 -6.74
CA ARG A 21 -15.63 0.27 -5.36
C ARG A 21 -14.70 1.02 -4.42
N LEU A 22 -14.21 2.18 -4.83
CA LEU A 22 -13.19 2.90 -4.09
C LEU A 22 -13.62 3.24 -2.65
N GLY A 23 -14.87 3.66 -2.42
CA GLY A 23 -15.38 3.98 -1.07
C GLY A 23 -15.21 2.83 -0.08
N ASP A 24 -15.67 1.63 -0.43
CA ASP A 24 -15.56 0.44 0.44
C ASP A 24 -14.15 -0.14 0.54
N ARG A 25 -13.29 0.15 -0.44
CA ARG A 25 -12.00 -0.55 -0.63
C ARG A 25 -10.78 0.35 -0.58
N PHE A 26 -10.94 1.63 -0.23
CA PHE A 26 -9.88 2.63 -0.28
C PHE A 26 -8.55 2.15 0.33
N ASN A 27 -8.58 1.71 1.59
CA ASN A 27 -7.39 1.20 2.28
C ASN A 27 -6.76 -0.02 1.58
N ARG A 28 -7.59 -0.92 1.01
CA ARG A 28 -7.11 -2.08 0.27
C ARG A 28 -6.47 -1.67 -1.05
N SER A 29 -7.07 -0.71 -1.77
CA SER A 29 -6.54 -0.18 -3.03
C SER A 29 -5.19 0.51 -2.83
N ILE A 30 -5.01 1.29 -1.76
CA ILE A 30 -3.71 1.91 -1.43
C ILE A 30 -2.65 0.84 -1.15
N ARG A 31 -2.97 -0.19 -0.35
CA ARG A 31 -2.02 -1.27 -0.05
C ARG A 31 -1.67 -2.08 -1.29
N LEU A 32 -2.65 -2.37 -2.15
CA LEU A 32 -2.42 -3.03 -3.43
C LEU A 32 -1.53 -2.18 -4.34
N TRP A 33 -1.83 -0.88 -4.48
CA TRP A 33 -0.99 0.05 -5.22
C TRP A 33 0.46 0.04 -4.72
N LYS A 34 0.67 0.05 -3.39
CA LYS A 34 2.02 0.00 -2.81
C LYS A 34 2.74 -1.30 -3.13
N LEU A 35 2.04 -2.44 -3.07
CA LEU A 35 2.58 -3.74 -3.47
C LEU A 35 2.97 -3.72 -4.96
N LEU A 36 2.12 -3.20 -5.85
CA LEU A 36 2.43 -3.11 -7.27
C LEU A 36 3.63 -2.20 -7.54
N LYS A 37 3.73 -1.05 -6.83
CA LYS A 37 4.94 -0.20 -6.87
C LYS A 37 6.17 -0.93 -6.35
N TYR A 38 6.03 -1.84 -5.38
CA TYR A 38 7.11 -2.64 -4.83
C TYR A 38 7.54 -3.78 -5.76
N PHE A 39 6.63 -4.43 -6.47
CA PHE A 39 6.99 -5.51 -7.39
C PHE A 39 7.43 -5.02 -8.78
N TYR A 40 6.86 -3.91 -9.24
CA TYR A 40 6.93 -3.51 -10.65
C TYR A 40 7.34 -2.05 -10.87
N GLY A 41 7.74 -1.31 -9.82
CA GLY A 41 8.16 0.08 -9.93
C GLY A 41 9.66 0.26 -10.18
N LYS A 42 10.05 1.39 -10.77
CA LYS A 42 11.46 1.82 -10.83
C LYS A 42 11.87 2.73 -9.68
N PRO A 43 13.20 2.81 -9.39
CA PRO A 43 14.25 1.93 -9.92
C PRO A 43 14.34 0.63 -9.09
N ASN A 44 14.10 -0.53 -9.72
CA ASN A 44 14.16 -1.88 -9.14
C ASN A 44 13.64 -2.00 -7.70
N SER A 45 12.31 -1.98 -7.57
CA SER A 45 11.62 -1.99 -6.28
C SER A 45 11.59 -3.35 -5.57
N LEU A 46 11.91 -4.45 -6.26
CA LEU A 46 12.12 -5.75 -5.61
C LEU A 46 13.50 -5.71 -4.93
N PRO A 47 13.62 -6.00 -3.62
CA PRO A 47 14.92 -6.10 -2.97
C PRO A 47 15.79 -7.05 -3.76
N ALA A 48 17.04 -6.67 -3.99
CA ALA A 48 18.04 -7.55 -4.60
C ALA A 48 18.19 -8.89 -3.84
N GLU A 49 17.71 -8.92 -2.60
CA GLU A 49 17.72 -10.06 -1.69
C GLU A 49 16.62 -11.09 -1.97
N LEU A 50 15.55 -10.75 -2.72
CA LEU A 50 14.54 -11.72 -3.09
C LEU A 50 15.05 -12.61 -4.26
N PRO A 51 14.97 -13.95 -4.14
CA PRO A 51 15.41 -14.84 -5.21
C PRO A 51 14.54 -14.68 -6.46
N LYS A 52 15.09 -15.07 -7.62
CA LYS A 52 14.37 -15.01 -8.92
C LYS A 52 13.00 -15.68 -8.87
N TYR A 53 12.90 -16.77 -8.12
CA TYR A 53 11.64 -17.40 -7.75
C TYR A 53 11.53 -17.37 -6.24
N PHE A 54 10.45 -16.81 -5.73
CA PHE A 54 10.20 -16.69 -4.30
C PHE A 54 8.78 -17.16 -3.99
N THR A 55 8.60 -17.66 -2.78
CA THR A 55 7.28 -17.98 -2.24
C THR A 55 6.70 -16.77 -1.52
N TYR A 56 5.41 -16.85 -1.18
CA TYR A 56 4.80 -15.86 -0.29
C TYR A 56 5.52 -15.76 1.06
N ILE A 57 6.04 -16.87 1.59
CA ILE A 57 6.77 -16.92 2.86
C ILE A 57 8.07 -16.13 2.76
N ASP A 58 8.78 -16.22 1.63
CA ASP A 58 10.00 -15.46 1.40
C ASP A 58 9.66 -13.97 1.33
N PHE A 59 8.70 -13.59 0.50
CA PHE A 59 8.28 -12.20 0.34
C PHE A 59 7.88 -11.53 1.67
N ARG A 60 7.03 -12.17 2.48
CA ARG A 60 6.54 -11.56 3.73
C ARG A 60 7.67 -11.29 4.74
N LYS A 61 8.75 -12.09 4.74
CA LYS A 61 9.92 -11.87 5.61
C LYS A 61 10.71 -10.61 5.24
N TYR A 62 10.72 -10.25 3.96
CA TYR A 62 11.37 -9.02 3.48
C TYR A 62 10.45 -7.80 3.52
N PHE A 63 9.17 -8.00 3.27
CA PHE A 63 8.21 -6.90 3.17
C PHE A 63 7.79 -6.34 4.51
N PHE A 64 7.68 -7.19 5.53
CA PHE A 64 7.38 -6.78 6.89
C PHE A 64 8.65 -6.61 7.73
N SER A 65 8.52 -5.90 8.85
CA SER A 65 9.59 -5.81 9.84
C SER A 65 9.89 -7.19 10.46
N PRO A 66 11.11 -7.41 11.00
CA PRO A 66 11.44 -8.64 11.71
C PRO A 66 10.52 -8.96 12.90
N GLU A 67 9.93 -7.93 13.52
CA GLU A 67 8.97 -8.08 14.63
C GLU A 67 7.53 -8.37 14.18
N HIS A 68 7.28 -8.53 12.88
CA HIS A 68 5.94 -8.82 12.37
C HIS A 68 5.58 -10.30 12.57
N PRO A 69 4.42 -10.62 13.18
CA PRO A 69 3.96 -12.00 13.29
C PRO A 69 3.69 -12.61 11.90
N LEU A 70 4.37 -13.70 11.58
CA LEU A 70 4.24 -14.38 10.28
C LEU A 70 3.28 -15.58 10.30
N SER A 71 2.43 -15.71 11.33
CA SER A 71 1.51 -16.84 11.44
C SER A 71 0.25 -16.62 10.61
N ASP A 72 -0.06 -17.55 9.71
CA ASP A 72 -1.28 -17.53 8.89
C ASP A 72 -2.56 -17.86 9.70
N ARG A 73 -2.41 -18.16 11.00
CA ARG A 73 -3.54 -18.43 11.92
C ARG A 73 -4.00 -17.18 12.67
N LEU A 74 -3.24 -16.09 12.62
CA LEU A 74 -3.58 -14.86 13.34
C LEU A 74 -4.59 -14.03 12.54
N THR A 75 -5.58 -13.50 13.25
CA THR A 75 -6.49 -12.48 12.70
C THR A 75 -5.76 -11.15 12.51
N THR A 76 -6.34 -10.25 11.70
CA THR A 76 -5.77 -8.91 11.51
C THR A 76 -5.63 -8.12 12.82
N GLU A 77 -6.58 -8.25 13.76
CA GLU A 77 -6.51 -7.57 15.06
C GLU A 77 -5.42 -8.13 15.96
N GLN A 78 -5.19 -9.45 15.91
CA GLN A 78 -4.06 -10.08 16.61
C GLN A 78 -2.73 -9.61 16.02
N ILE A 79 -2.57 -9.61 14.69
CA ILE A 79 -1.36 -9.10 14.02
C ILE A 79 -1.11 -7.63 14.39
N LYS A 80 -2.15 -6.79 14.44
CA LYS A 80 -2.00 -5.40 14.89
C LYS A 80 -1.52 -5.33 16.34
N THR A 81 -2.05 -6.14 17.24
CA THR A 81 -1.64 -6.09 18.66
C THR A 81 -0.22 -6.62 18.85
N GLU A 82 0.14 -7.68 18.14
CA GLU A 82 1.41 -8.40 18.32
C GLU A 82 2.58 -7.77 17.55
N CYS A 83 2.34 -7.08 16.44
CA CYS A 83 3.39 -6.37 15.70
C CYS A 83 3.82 -5.11 16.46
N ARG A 84 4.99 -5.19 17.13
CA ARG A 84 5.52 -4.14 18.01
C ARG A 84 6.24 -3.02 17.25
N ASP A 85 6.79 -3.32 16.07
CA ASP A 85 7.46 -2.32 15.25
C ASP A 85 6.46 -1.34 14.63
N LYS A 86 6.55 -0.07 15.04
CA LYS A 86 5.73 1.04 14.54
C LYS A 86 6.06 1.39 13.08
N ASN A 87 7.26 1.08 12.62
CA ASN A 87 7.70 1.34 11.24
C ASN A 87 7.32 0.23 10.27
N CYS A 88 6.78 -0.89 10.78
CA CYS A 88 6.31 -1.99 9.94
C CYS A 88 5.23 -1.50 8.97
N ILE A 89 5.30 -1.95 7.71
CA ILE A 89 4.34 -1.57 6.68
C ILE A 89 2.89 -1.97 7.00
N CYS A 90 2.67 -2.93 7.92
CA CYS A 90 1.33 -3.24 8.40
C CYS A 90 0.73 -2.10 9.24
N LYS A 91 1.56 -1.29 9.92
CA LYS A 91 1.17 -0.15 10.75
C LYS A 91 1.07 1.17 10.01
N LYS A 92 1.69 1.26 8.83
CA LYS A 92 1.72 2.50 8.05
C LYS A 92 0.31 2.96 7.66
N SER A 93 0.08 4.23 7.95
CA SER A 93 -1.05 5.03 7.53
C SER A 93 -1.08 5.20 6.01
N VAL A 94 -2.25 5.54 5.44
CA VAL A 94 -2.35 5.80 4.00
C VAL A 94 -1.40 6.92 3.58
N LYS A 95 -1.29 7.97 4.41
CA LYS A 95 -0.39 9.09 4.17
C LYS A 95 1.07 8.65 4.12
N GLU A 96 1.49 7.79 5.04
CA GLU A 96 2.85 7.25 5.09
C GLU A 96 3.14 6.32 3.90
N LEU A 97 2.13 5.60 3.39
CA LEU A 97 2.30 4.70 2.24
C LEU A 97 2.51 5.44 0.91
N ILE A 98 1.83 6.57 0.73
CA ILE A 98 1.91 7.41 -0.49
C ILE A 98 3.01 8.48 -0.42
N GLN A 99 3.63 8.67 0.76
CA GLN A 99 4.70 9.63 0.97
C GLN A 99 5.86 9.37 0.01
N GLY A 100 6.42 10.44 -0.57
CA GLY A 100 7.48 10.36 -1.58
C GLY A 100 7.00 10.03 -2.99
N THR A 101 5.72 9.72 -3.19
CA THR A 101 5.11 9.65 -4.54
C THR A 101 4.25 10.86 -4.86
N ILE A 102 3.59 11.42 -3.86
CA ILE A 102 2.86 12.68 -3.96
C ILE A 102 3.64 13.74 -3.18
N SER A 103 3.84 14.92 -3.78
CA SER A 103 4.50 16.04 -3.10
C SER A 103 3.65 16.50 -1.92
N PRO A 104 4.26 16.96 -0.80
CA PRO A 104 3.49 17.41 0.36
C PRO A 104 2.46 18.51 0.04
N GLN A 105 2.77 19.40 -0.90
CA GLN A 105 1.85 20.48 -1.31
C GLN A 105 0.61 19.93 -2.04
N SER A 106 0.74 18.82 -2.76
CA SER A 106 -0.35 18.20 -3.53
C SER A 106 -1.17 17.20 -2.73
N ILE A 107 -0.82 16.88 -1.48
CA ILE A 107 -1.59 15.91 -0.66
C ILE A 107 -3.04 16.38 -0.46
N LYS A 108 -3.25 17.66 -0.15
CA LYS A 108 -4.60 18.22 0.05
C LYS A 108 -5.45 18.16 -1.22
N GLU A 109 -4.84 18.50 -2.36
CA GLU A 109 -5.51 18.41 -3.66
C GLU A 109 -5.88 16.95 -3.98
N TRP A 110 -4.97 16.03 -3.69
CA TRP A 110 -5.20 14.60 -3.86
C TRP A 110 -6.32 14.08 -2.96
N GLU A 111 -6.33 14.44 -1.67
CA GLU A 111 -7.39 14.13 -0.71
C GLU A 111 -8.76 14.60 -1.21
N GLN A 112 -8.83 15.83 -1.75
CA GLN A 112 -10.07 16.36 -2.31
C GLN A 112 -10.54 15.54 -3.50
N LYS A 113 -9.67 15.25 -4.47
CA LYS A 113 -10.03 14.45 -5.65
C LYS A 113 -10.48 13.04 -5.30
N ILE A 114 -9.88 12.43 -4.27
CA ILE A 114 -10.29 11.13 -3.75
C ILE A 114 -11.70 11.23 -3.14
N THR A 115 -11.93 12.25 -2.30
CA THR A 115 -13.23 12.52 -1.67
C THR A 115 -14.34 12.70 -2.70
N ASP A 116 -14.09 13.52 -3.73
CA ASP A 116 -15.04 13.76 -4.82
C ASP A 116 -15.39 12.46 -5.56
N LYS A 117 -14.39 11.63 -5.84
CA LYS A 117 -14.55 10.34 -6.52
C LYS A 117 -15.37 9.32 -5.72
N MET A 118 -15.35 9.41 -4.40
CA MET A 118 -16.13 8.52 -3.51
C MET A 118 -17.53 9.04 -3.20
N GLY A 119 -17.94 10.19 -3.76
CA GLY A 119 -19.26 10.77 -3.52
C GLY A 119 -19.34 11.72 -2.33
N GLY A 120 -18.22 12.31 -1.89
CA GLY A 120 -18.22 13.41 -0.91
C GLY A 120 -18.02 13.02 0.55
N GLU A 121 -17.84 11.73 0.87
CA GLU A 121 -17.43 11.31 2.22
C GLU A 121 -15.94 11.64 2.44
N VAL A 122 -15.67 12.62 3.32
CA VAL A 122 -14.32 13.04 3.66
C VAL A 122 -13.58 11.91 4.37
N ILE A 123 -12.63 11.28 3.70
CA ILE A 123 -11.68 10.38 4.37
C ILE A 123 -10.65 11.24 5.08
N LYS A 124 -10.70 11.25 6.42
CA LYS A 124 -9.54 11.68 7.21
C LYS A 124 -8.43 10.67 7.01
N ILE A 125 -7.40 11.06 6.28
CA ILE A 125 -6.19 10.27 6.13
C ILE A 125 -5.40 10.41 7.43
N GLN A 126 -5.65 9.51 8.38
CA GLN A 126 -4.78 9.29 9.53
C GLN A 126 -3.61 8.43 9.07
#